data_AF-A0A1C6KNP9-F1
#
_entry.id   AF-A0A1C6KNP9-F1
#
_cell.length_a   1.000
_cell.length_b   1.000
_cell.length_c   1.000
_cell.angle_alpha   90.00
_cell.angle_beta   90.00
_cell.angle_gamma   90.00
#
_symmetry.space_group_name_H-M   'P 1'
#
loop_
_entity.id
_entity.type
_entity.pdbx_description
1 polymer ?
#
loop_
_entity_poly.entity_id
_entity_poly.type
_entity_poly.pdbx_seq_one_letter_code
_entity_poly.pdbx_strand_id
1 'polypeptide(L)' 'MTWNDLVKKYIPNANDEDCEYILWNKTPFPISMDAEVIKSYLKKHIEELKSSS' A
#
# COMPACT_ATOMS: atom_id res chain seq x y z
N MET A 1 -9.91 2.19 -11.64
CA MET A 1 -9.31 1.80 -10.36
C MET A 1 -7.91 2.38 -10.32
N THR A 2 -7.65 3.27 -9.37
CA THR A 2 -6.36 3.95 -9.21
C THR A 2 -5.45 3.18 -8.24
N TRP A 3 -4.17 3.55 -8.16
CA TRP A 3 -3.28 3.01 -7.13
C TRP A 3 -3.77 3.37 -5.72
N ASN A 4 -4.37 4.55 -5.54
CA ASN A 4 -4.99 4.94 -4.27
C ASN A 4 -6.20 4.05 -3.94
N ASP A 5 -7.05 3.69 -4.91
CA ASP A 5 -8.12 2.69 -4.69
C ASP A 5 -7.56 1.35 -4.23
N LEU A 6 -6.39 0.97 -4.76
CA LEU A 6 -5.73 -0.27 -4.38
C LEU A 6 -5.22 -0.19 -2.94
N VAL A 7 -4.57 0.90 -2.53
CA VAL A 7 -4.17 1.10 -1.12
C VAL A 7 -5.39 1.13 -0.20
N LYS A 8 -6.44 1.88 -0.55
CA LYS A 8 -7.67 2.01 0.24
C LYS A 8 -8.43 0.68 0.40
N LYS A 9 -8.26 -0.30 -0.51
CA LYS A 9 -8.78 -1.67 -0.30
C LYS A 9 -8.12 -2.40 0.87
N TYR A 10 -6.85 -2.09 1.15
CA TYR A 10 -6.07 -2.71 2.21
C TYR A 10 -6.13 -1.87 3.49
N ILE A 11 -6.09 -0.54 3.37
CA ILE A 11 -6.10 0.42 4.47
C ILE A 11 -7.23 1.42 4.20
N PRO A 12 -8.49 1.08 4.56
CA PRO A 12 -9.66 1.90 4.21
C PRO A 12 -9.68 3.28 4.88
N ASN A 13 -8.92 3.47 5.97
CA ASN A 13 -8.80 4.75 6.67
C ASN A 13 -7.65 5.62 6.15
N ALA A 14 -6.91 5.19 5.11
CA ALA A 14 -5.82 5.99 4.54
C ALA A 14 -6.39 7.17 3.74
N ASN A 15 -5.94 8.39 4.06
CA ASN A 15 -6.21 9.56 3.23
C ASN A 15 -5.32 9.54 1.97
N ASP A 16 -5.52 10.48 1.06
CA ASP A 16 -4.75 10.50 -0.19
C ASP A 16 -3.25 10.70 0.03
N GLU A 17 -2.86 11.53 1.02
CA GLU A 17 -1.46 11.69 1.43
C GLU A 17 -0.87 10.38 1.99
N ASP A 18 -1.63 9.65 2.82
CA ASP A 18 -1.21 8.34 3.33
C ASP A 18 -1.06 7.33 2.19
N CYS A 19 -1.98 7.34 1.22
CA CYS A 19 -1.93 6.45 0.07
C CYS A 19 -0.66 6.68 -0.74
N GLU A 20 -0.33 7.94 -1.02
CA GLU A 20 0.90 8.29 -1.72
C GLU A 20 2.13 7.90 -0.90
N TYR A 21 2.16 8.23 0.39
CA TYR A 21 3.27 7.86 1.25
C TYR A 21 3.51 6.34 1.25
N ILE A 22 2.46 5.54 1.40
CA ILE A 22 2.54 4.08 1.42
C ILE A 22 3.00 3.55 0.06
N LEU A 23 2.45 4.05 -1.05
CA LEU A 23 2.88 3.66 -2.39
C LEU A 23 4.38 3.93 -2.59
N TRP A 24 4.83 5.14 -2.32
CA TRP A 24 6.21 5.56 -2.57
C TRP A 24 7.23 4.97 -1.59
N ASN A 25 6.85 4.70 -0.32
CA ASN A 25 7.81 4.31 0.72
C ASN A 25 7.69 2.85 1.15
N LYS A 26 6.54 2.20 0.97
CA LYS A 26 6.28 0.84 1.44
C LYS A 26 6.13 -0.16 0.29
N THR A 27 6.09 0.30 -0.94
CA THR A 27 5.96 -0.54 -2.14
C THR A 27 7.05 -0.18 -3.16
N PRO A 28 7.32 -1.03 -4.16
CA PRO A 28 8.29 -0.72 -5.22
C PRO A 28 7.77 0.27 -6.28
N PHE A 29 6.69 1.01 -6.01
CA PHE A 29 6.21 2.07 -6.89
C PHE A 29 7.21 3.24 -6.95
N PRO A 30 7.48 3.86 -8.12
CA PRO A 30 6.97 3.56 -9.46
C PRO A 30 7.85 2.59 -10.27
N ILE A 31 8.90 2.02 -9.66
CA ILE A 31 9.86 1.11 -10.31
C ILE A 31 9.17 -0.16 -10.82
N SER A 32 8.24 -0.68 -10.04
CA SER A 32 7.38 -1.80 -10.42
C SER A 32 5.93 -1.34 -10.41
N MET A 33 5.31 -1.29 -11.58
CA MET A 33 3.89 -0.96 -11.76
C MET A 33 2.99 -2.20 -11.81
N ASP A 34 3.49 -3.33 -11.30
CA ASP A 34 2.78 -4.59 -11.31
C ASP A 34 1.86 -4.71 -10.09
N ALA A 35 0.56 -4.83 -10.34
CA ALA A 35 -0.44 -4.73 -9.28
C ALA A 35 -0.34 -5.87 -8.27
N GLU A 36 0.07 -7.07 -8.68
CA GLU A 36 0.25 -8.20 -7.77
C GLU A 36 1.43 -8.02 -6.84
N VAL A 37 2.52 -7.44 -7.35
CA VAL A 37 3.70 -7.09 -6.56
C VAL A 37 3.33 -6.04 -5.51
N ILE A 38 2.72 -4.93 -5.92
CA ILE A 38 2.26 -3.86 -5.01
C ILE A 38 1.35 -4.43 -3.91
N LYS A 39 0.38 -5.29 -4.27
CA LYS A 39 -0.51 -5.97 -3.30
C LYS A 39 0.25 -6.80 -2.28
N SER A 40 1.28 -7.52 -2.69
CA SER A 40 2.11 -8.34 -1.77
C SER A 40 2.81 -7.46 -0.73
N TYR A 41 3.39 -6.33 -1.17
CA TYR A 41 4.02 -5.36 -0.28
C TYR A 41 3.03 -4.71 0.69
N LEU A 42 1.85 -4.30 0.19
CA LEU A 42 0.79 -3.74 1.03
C LEU A 42 0.30 -4.73 2.09
N LYS A 43 0.11 -6.00 1.71
CA LYS A 43 -0.30 -7.05 2.65
C LYS A 43 0.75 -7.24 3.74
N LYS A 44 2.03 -7.33 3.36
CA LYS A 44 3.14 -7.45 4.30
C LYS A 44 3.20 -6.26 5.26
N HIS A 45 3.03 -5.04 4.75
CA HIS A 45 3.01 -3.83 5.57
C HIS A 45 1.91 -3.86 6.64
N ILE A 46 0.70 -4.32 6.28
CA ILE A 46 -0.40 -4.47 7.25
C ILE A 46 -0.10 -5.53 8.31
N GLU A 47 0.52 -6.65 7.91
CA GLU A 47 0.91 -7.69 8.87
C GLU A 47 1.94 -7.15 9.89
N GLU A 48 2.90 -6.34 9.46
CA GLU A 48 3.86 -5.69 10.36
C GLU A 48 3.20 -4.67 11.32
N LEU A 49 2.23 -3.90 10.83
CA LEU A 49 1.46 -2.96 11.66
C LEU A 49 0.66 -3.71 12.75
N LYS A 50 0.04 -4.84 12.40
CA LYS A 50 -0.72 -5.68 13.35
C LYS A 50 0.17 -6.38 14.35
N SER A 51 1.39 -6.78 13.96
CA SER A 51 2.33 -7.45 14.85
C SER A 51 3.05 -6.50 15.82
N SER A 52 2.97 -5.19 15.58
CA SER A 52 3.56 -4.15 16.44
C SER A 52 2.53 -3.47 17.37
N SER A 53 1.27 -3.95 17.38
CA SER A 53 0.17 -3.45 18.22
C SER A 53 -0.21 -4.45 19.32
#